data_AF-A0AAE1BNF5-F1
#
_entry.id   AF-A0AAE1BNF5-F1
#
_cell.length_a   1.000
_cell.length_b   1.000
_cell.length_c   1.000
_cell.angle_alpha   90.00
_cell.angle_beta   90.00
_cell.angle_gamma   90.00
#
_symmetry.space_group_name_H-M   'P 1'
#
loop_
_entity.id
_entity.type
_entity.pdbx_description
1 polymer ?
#
loop_
_entity_poly.entity_id
_entity_poly.type
_entity_poly.pdbx_seq_one_letter_code
_entity_poly.pdbx_strand_id
1 'polypeptide(L)' 'MTHNPSVNYQHWKELGFAHKDKGNFLRKGEVGNWKSHLNEEQVSMFEAWERKHLKNTDLKFIYEENTTQPTT' A
#
# COMPACT_ATOMS: atom_id res chain seq x y z
N MET A 1 9.28 12.99 0.28
CA MET A 1 8.14 13.18 -0.66
C MET A 1 6.88 13.71 0.02
N THR A 2 6.48 13.16 1.17
CA THR A 2 5.29 13.58 1.95
C THR A 2 5.20 15.10 2.22
N HIS A 3 6.33 15.75 2.47
CA HIS A 3 6.39 17.20 2.76
C HIS A 3 6.57 18.08 1.51
N ASN A 4 6.77 17.52 0.31
CA ASN A 4 6.95 18.33 -0.89
C ASN A 4 5.58 18.83 -1.41
N PRO A 5 5.31 20.15 -1.38
CA PRO A 5 4.00 20.71 -1.75
C PRO A 5 3.60 20.43 -3.21
N SER A 6 4.59 20.25 -4.08
CA SER A 6 4.36 20.00 -5.51
C SER A 6 3.75 18.62 -5.79
N VAL A 7 3.85 17.68 -4.84
CA VAL A 7 3.45 16.27 -5.06
C VAL A 7 2.61 15.68 -3.93
N ASN A 8 2.45 16.38 -2.81
CA ASN A 8 1.69 15.88 -1.67
C ASN A 8 0.20 16.25 -1.70
N TYR A 9 -0.21 17.11 -2.64
CA TYR A 9 -1.59 17.52 -2.92
C TYR A 9 -2.37 18.05 -1.70
N GLN A 10 -1.70 18.61 -0.68
CA GLN A 10 -2.39 19.13 0.50
C GLN A 10 -3.33 20.29 0.18
N HIS A 11 -3.01 21.10 -0.84
CA HIS A 11 -3.84 22.21 -1.31
C HIS A 11 -5.25 21.77 -1.76
N TRP A 12 -5.47 20.51 -2.16
CA TRP A 12 -6.83 20.02 -2.49
C TRP A 12 -7.77 20.01 -1.30
N LYS A 13 -7.24 19.86 -0.08
CA LYS A 13 -8.03 19.98 1.14
C LYS A 13 -8.48 21.41 1.39
N GLU A 14 -7.65 22.38 1.04
CA GLU A 14 -7.95 23.80 1.16
C GLU A 14 -9.03 24.21 0.14
N LEU A 15 -8.92 23.68 -1.08
CA LEU A 15 -9.89 23.90 -2.17
C LEU A 15 -11.22 23.15 -2.00
N GLY A 16 -11.33 22.25 -1.01
CA GLY A 16 -12.55 21.50 -0.73
C GLY A 16 -12.77 20.26 -1.62
N PHE A 17 -11.79 19.86 -2.42
CA PHE A 17 -11.85 18.62 -3.22
C PHE A 17 -11.51 17.37 -2.41
N ALA A 18 -10.91 17.53 -1.23
CA ALA A 18 -10.56 16.42 -0.33
C ALA A 18 -11.01 16.71 1.10
N HIS A 19 -11.37 15.65 1.83
CA HIS A 19 -11.67 15.74 3.25
C HIS A 19 -10.43 16.18 4.04
N LYS A 20 -10.60 17.17 4.93
CA LYS A 20 -9.50 17.72 5.72
C LYS A 20 -8.99 16.73 6.78
N ASP A 21 -9.88 15.89 7.29
CA ASP A 21 -9.70 15.02 8.47
C ASP A 21 -9.50 13.52 8.15
N LYS A 22 -9.76 13.07 6.91
CA LYS A 22 -9.75 11.63 6.56
C LYS A 22 -8.37 11.05 6.21
N GLY A 23 -7.33 11.88 6.16
CA GLY A 23 -5.97 11.44 5.89
C GLY A 23 -5.24 12.30 4.86
N ASN A 24 -4.05 11.84 4.44
CA ASN A 24 -3.19 12.53 3.49
C ASN A 24 -3.05 11.71 2.20
N PHE A 25 -2.81 12.38 1.07
CA PHE A 25 -2.58 11.72 -0.23
C PHE A 25 -1.41 10.73 -0.16
N LEU A 26 -0.29 11.17 0.39
CA LEU A 26 0.83 10.29 0.76
C LEU A 26 0.62 9.84 2.22
N ARG A 27 0.25 8.55 2.43
CA ARG A 27 -0.27 8.05 3.71
C ARG A 27 0.79 7.47 4.67
N LYS A 28 1.35 6.29 4.34
CA LYS A 28 2.32 5.56 5.19
C LYS A 28 3.59 5.18 4.44
N GLY A 29 3.48 4.68 3.21
CA GLY A 29 4.63 4.30 2.39
C GLY A 29 5.31 3.01 2.87
N GLU A 30 4.53 2.05 3.39
CA GLU A 30 5.02 0.80 3.98
C GLU A 30 4.46 -0.42 3.24
N VAL A 31 5.29 -1.45 3.06
CA VAL A 31 4.89 -2.78 2.59
C VAL A 31 4.47 -3.63 3.79
N GLY A 32 3.42 -4.45 3.66
CA GLY A 32 2.97 -5.37 4.72
C GLY A 32 1.87 -4.84 5.66
N ASN A 33 1.52 -3.55 5.59
CA ASN A 33 0.48 -2.96 6.46
C ASN A 33 -0.94 -3.55 6.23
N TRP A 34 -1.14 -4.32 5.15
CA TRP A 34 -2.40 -5.03 4.87
C TRP A 34 -2.78 -6.02 5.98
N LYS A 35 -1.81 -6.61 6.69
CA LYS A 35 -2.04 -7.56 7.79
C LYS A 35 -2.81 -6.96 8.97
N SER A 36 -2.74 -5.65 9.16
CA SER A 36 -3.49 -4.97 10.24
C SER A 36 -4.92 -4.60 9.85
N HIS A 37 -5.28 -4.74 8.57
CA HIS A 37 -6.58 -4.32 8.04
C HIS A 37 -7.45 -5.50 7.57
N LEU A 38 -6.84 -6.64 7.21
CA LEU A 38 -7.53 -7.81 6.70
C LEU A 38 -7.59 -8.93 7.74
N ASN A 39 -8.73 -9.63 7.77
CA ASN A 39 -8.87 -10.86 8.55
C ASN A 39 -8.42 -12.11 7.75
N GLU A 40 -8.29 -13.25 8.43
CA GLU A 40 -7.77 -14.49 7.84
C GLU A 40 -8.60 -15.00 6.64
N GLU A 41 -9.92 -14.86 6.70
CA GLU A 41 -10.82 -15.27 5.60
C GLU A 41 -10.56 -14.42 4.34
N GLN A 42 -10.49 -13.09 4.50
CA GLN A 42 -10.19 -12.17 3.41
C GLN A 42 -8.83 -12.44 2.79
N VAL A 43 -7.82 -12.71 3.62
CA VAL A 43 -6.47 -13.08 3.14
C VAL A 43 -6.53 -14.35 2.29
N SER A 44 -7.19 -15.40 2.79
CA SER A 44 -7.36 -16.66 2.04
C SER A 44 -8.07 -16.47 0.69
N MET A 45 -9.10 -15.62 0.64
CA MET A 45 -9.79 -15.27 -0.59
C MET A 45 -8.87 -14.58 -1.61
N PHE A 46 -8.05 -13.62 -1.16
CA PHE A 46 -7.11 -12.93 -2.03
C PHE A 46 -6.03 -13.87 -2.57
N GLU A 47 -5.47 -14.75 -1.73
CA GLU A 47 -4.50 -15.73 -2.19
C GLU A 47 -5.09 -16.71 -3.22
N ALA A 48 -6.34 -17.16 -3.01
CA ALA A 48 -7.01 -18.04 -3.95
C ALA A 48 -7.26 -17.35 -5.30
N TRP A 49 -7.64 -16.07 -5.26
CA TRP A 49 -7.81 -15.24 -6.46
C TRP A 49 -6.47 -15.06 -7.18
N GLU A 50 -5.39 -14.72 -6.46
CA GLU A 50 -4.06 -14.54 -7.03
C GLU A 50 -3.56 -15.83 -7.69
N ARG A 51 -3.61 -16.98 -7.00
CA ARG A 51 -3.22 -18.28 -7.55
C ARG A 51 -3.97 -18.63 -8.83
N LYS A 52 -5.26 -18.29 -8.92
CA LYS A 52 -6.07 -18.55 -10.11
C LYS A 52 -5.62 -17.70 -11.31
N HIS A 53 -5.31 -16.42 -11.09
CA HIS A 53 -5.05 -15.47 -12.17
C HIS A 53 -3.57 -15.42 -12.59
N LEU A 54 -2.65 -15.77 -11.69
CA LEU A 54 -1.20 -15.77 -11.96
C LEU A 54 -0.63 -17.15 -12.31
N LYS A 55 -1.46 -18.21 -12.32
CA LYS A 55 -1.03 -19.61 -12.47
C LYS A 55 -0.05 -19.87 -13.62
N ASN A 56 -0.22 -19.19 -14.74
CA ASN A 56 0.56 -19.41 -15.97
C ASN A 56 1.51 -18.23 -16.26
N THR A 57 1.93 -17.52 -15.22
CA THR A 57 2.82 -16.35 -15.33
C THR A 57 3.98 -16.51 -14.37
N ASP A 58 5.11 -15.90 -14.72
CA ASP A 58 6.26 -15.79 -13.82
C ASP A 58 6.15 -14.59 -12.86
N LEU A 59 5.00 -13.90 -12.84
CA LEU A 59 4.77 -12.73 -12.01
C LEU A 59 4.67 -13.14 -10.54
N LYS A 60 5.53 -12.54 -9.71
CA LYS A 60 5.57 -12.77 -8.26
C LYS A 60 5.57 -11.43 -7.52
N PHE A 61 4.77 -11.33 -6.47
CA PHE A 61 4.70 -10.17 -5.60
C PHE A 61 5.49 -10.39 -4.31
N ILE A 62 6.04 -9.31 -3.78
CA ILE A 62 6.68 -9.26 -2.47
C ILE A 62 5.70 -8.57 -1.52
N TYR A 63 5.17 -9.32 -0.55
CA TYR A 63 4.12 -8.85 0.36
C TYR A 63 4.66 -8.28 1.69
N GLU A 64 5.96 -8.42 1.92
CA GLU A 64 6.68 -8.01 3.13
C GLU A 64 8.04 -7.42 2.75
N GLU A 65 8.52 -6.45 3.52
CA GLU A 65 9.85 -5.91 3.31
C GLU A 65 10.90 -6.97 3.69
N ASN A 66 11.59 -7.54 2.70
CA ASN A 66 12.77 -8.36 2.96
C ASN A 66 13.90 -7.44 3.40
N THR A 67 13.98 -7.16 4.71
CA THR A 67 15.13 -6.44 5.29
C THR A 67 16.34 -7.38 5.37
N THR A 68 16.94 -7.71 4.22
CA THR A 68 18.36 -8.06 4.22
C THR A 68 19.10 -6.74 4.38
N GLN A 69 19.39 -6.38 5.63
CA GLN A 69 20.29 -5.27 5.95
C GLN A 69 21.57 -5.43 5.11
N PRO A 70 22.02 -4.41 4.35
CA PRO A 70 23.33 -4.47 3.74
C PRO A 70 24.37 -4.48 4.88
N THR A 71 25.08 -5.59 5.02
CA THR A 71 26.34 -5.66 5.77
C THR A 71 27.36 -4.79 5.02
N THR A 72 27.55 -3.55 5.44
CA THR A 72 28.82 -2.80 5.30
C THR A 72 28.87 -1.69 6.34
#